data_AF-A0A3A4V038-F1
#
_entry.id   AF-A0A3A4V038-F1
#
_cell.length_a   1.000
_cell.length_b   1.000
_cell.length_c   1.000
_cell.angle_alpha   90.00
_cell.angle_beta   90.00
_cell.angle_gamma   90.00
#
_symmetry.space_group_name_H-M   'P 1'
#
loop_
_entity.id
_entity.type
_entity.pdbx_description
1 polymer ?
#
loop_
_entity_poly.entity_id
_entity_poly.type
_entity_poly.pdbx_seq_one_letter_code
_entity_poly.pdbx_strand_id
1 'polypeptide(L)'
;MQSKTFLGLFIAFLMVASIFGVTIDYFAQDTQSANYNGHKITFRQGLYHLALPDKTYTLNFHPQDLEYIELTPEIRTLLDGPILTVTYDPSSGFAEAGANAQYYLESQLEGKKAIVRAVTNNTGTTLPQKTCADATPSEPILFLTSSDASGFTLENNCITVTAIDPSDLFSQTERVIYHLLGVIP
;
A
#
# COMPACT_ATOMS: atom_id res chain seq x y z
N MET A 1 -59.83 25.82 13.85
CA MET A 1 -59.49 24.37 13.95
C MET A 1 -58.34 23.97 13.02
N GLN A 2 -58.09 24.67 11.90
CA GLN A 2 -57.04 24.33 10.93
C GLN A 2 -55.59 24.67 11.37
N SER A 3 -55.38 25.68 12.22
CA SER A 3 -54.01 26.11 12.61
C SER A 3 -53.25 25.11 13.50
N LYS A 4 -53.96 24.32 14.31
CA LYS A 4 -53.33 23.35 15.23
C LYS A 4 -52.82 22.10 14.51
N THR A 5 -53.50 21.66 13.45
CA THR A 5 -53.08 20.50 12.65
C THR A 5 -51.86 20.82 11.78
N PHE A 6 -51.78 22.03 11.24
CA PHE A 6 -50.64 22.48 10.44
C PHE A 6 -49.35 22.52 11.28
N LEU A 7 -49.43 23.00 12.52
CA LEU A 7 -48.29 23.03 13.44
C LEU A 7 -47.75 21.62 13.74
N GLY A 8 -48.64 20.64 13.97
CA GLY A 8 -48.25 19.25 14.20
C GLY A 8 -47.58 18.61 12.98
N LEU A 9 -48.11 18.85 11.78
CA LEU A 9 -47.52 18.37 10.53
C LEU A 9 -46.14 18.96 10.28
N PHE A 10 -45.96 20.25 10.57
CA PHE A 10 -44.69 20.95 10.42
C PHE A 10 -43.61 20.38 11.36
N ILE A 11 -43.95 20.12 12.63
CA ILE A 11 -43.03 19.50 13.59
C ILE A 11 -42.67 18.07 13.16
N ALA A 12 -43.65 17.28 12.71
CA ALA A 12 -43.40 15.93 12.19
C ALA A 12 -42.48 15.96 10.96
N PHE A 13 -42.69 16.89 10.03
CA PHE A 13 -41.82 17.09 8.88
C PHE A 13 -40.38 17.44 9.29
N LEU A 14 -40.19 18.33 10.26
CA LEU A 14 -38.85 18.68 10.76
C LEU A 14 -38.13 17.50 11.40
N MET A 15 -38.83 16.63 12.14
CA MET A 15 -38.26 15.42 12.72
C MET A 15 -37.84 14.39 11.66
N VAL A 16 -38.58 14.31 10.55
CA VAL A 16 -38.21 13.42 9.44
C VAL A 16 -37.07 14.02 8.62
N ALA A 17 -37.14 15.32 8.30
CA ALA A 17 -36.14 16.03 7.52
C ALA A 17 -34.76 16.06 8.19
N SER A 18 -34.68 16.07 9.53
CA SER A 18 -33.41 16.04 10.25
C SER A 18 -32.65 14.72 10.07
N ILE A 19 -33.36 13.58 9.97
CA ILE A 19 -32.75 12.27 9.69
C ILE A 19 -32.21 12.24 8.24
N PHE A 20 -32.93 12.85 7.30
CA PHE A 20 -32.48 12.97 5.91
C PHE A 20 -31.26 13.88 5.73
N GLY A 21 -31.11 14.92 6.57
CA GLY A 21 -29.94 15.79 6.52
C GLY A 21 -28.62 15.06 6.81
N VAL A 22 -28.63 14.17 7.81
CA VAL A 22 -27.44 13.39 8.19
C VAL A 22 -27.10 12.32 7.15
N THR A 23 -28.11 11.68 6.53
CA THR A 23 -27.84 10.65 5.52
C THR A 23 -27.31 11.24 4.23
N ILE A 24 -27.80 12.41 3.79
CA ILE A 24 -27.29 13.09 2.59
C ILE A 24 -25.83 13.51 2.78
N ASP A 25 -25.44 14.03 3.94
CA ASP A 25 -24.05 14.39 4.23
C ASP A 25 -23.13 13.16 4.22
N TYR A 26 -23.62 12.00 4.67
CA TYR A 26 -22.89 10.73 4.61
C TYR A 26 -22.71 10.20 3.17
N PHE A 27 -23.66 10.45 2.27
CA PHE A 27 -23.54 10.12 0.85
C PHE A 27 -22.77 11.17 0.06
N ALA A 28 -22.72 12.40 0.56
CA ALA A 28 -22.05 13.54 -0.05
C ALA A 28 -20.64 13.78 0.51
N GLN A 29 -20.13 12.93 1.43
CA GLN A 29 -18.72 12.95 1.79
C GLN A 29 -17.90 12.78 0.52
N ASP A 30 -17.37 13.92 0.07
CA ASP A 30 -16.63 14.08 -1.17
C ASP A 30 -15.60 12.97 -1.24
N THR A 31 -15.81 12.06 -2.21
CA THR A 31 -14.71 11.26 -2.70
C THR A 31 -13.72 12.26 -3.27
N GLN A 32 -12.76 12.71 -2.47
CA GLN A 32 -11.68 13.55 -2.94
C GLN A 32 -10.94 12.74 -3.99
N SER A 33 -11.17 13.10 -5.25
CA SER A 33 -10.51 12.48 -6.38
C SER A 33 -9.39 13.39 -6.83
N ALA A 34 -8.17 12.89 -6.81
CA ALA A 34 -7.01 13.52 -7.40
C ALA A 34 -6.60 12.74 -8.66
N ASN A 35 -6.04 13.45 -9.64
CA ASN A 35 -5.39 12.81 -10.77
C ASN A 35 -3.88 12.90 -10.56
N TYR A 36 -3.18 11.79 -10.71
CA TYR A 36 -1.72 11.71 -10.58
C TYR A 36 -1.16 10.90 -11.74
N ASN A 37 -0.26 11.48 -12.53
CA ASN A 37 0.31 10.87 -13.75
C ASN A 37 -0.75 10.25 -14.69
N GLY A 38 -1.92 10.87 -14.80
CA GLY A 38 -3.03 10.37 -15.63
C GLY A 38 -3.87 9.25 -14.99
N HIS A 39 -3.54 8.82 -13.78
CA HIS A 39 -4.32 7.87 -13.00
C HIS A 39 -5.27 8.58 -12.03
N LYS A 40 -6.50 8.09 -11.94
CA LYS A 40 -7.48 8.59 -10.97
C LYS A 40 -7.29 7.90 -9.63
N ILE A 41 -7.08 8.68 -8.59
CA ILE A 41 -6.92 8.24 -7.21
C ILE A 41 -8.06 8.83 -6.39
N THR A 42 -8.72 7.99 -5.60
CA THR A 42 -9.84 8.43 -4.75
C THR A 42 -9.58 8.06 -3.31
N PHE A 43 -9.70 9.02 -2.40
CA PHE A 43 -9.59 8.76 -0.97
C PHE A 43 -10.95 8.37 -0.39
N ARG A 44 -11.05 7.18 0.22
CA ARG A 44 -12.27 6.69 0.88
C ARG A 44 -11.90 5.89 2.12
N GLN A 45 -12.63 6.11 3.21
CA GLN A 45 -12.47 5.35 4.47
C GLN A 45 -11.02 5.33 5.01
N GLY A 46 -10.25 6.40 4.79
CA GLY A 46 -8.87 6.50 5.26
C GLY A 46 -7.83 5.87 4.33
N LEU A 47 -8.23 5.37 3.15
CA LEU A 47 -7.34 4.68 2.20
C LEU A 47 -7.44 5.30 0.81
N TYR A 48 -6.36 5.18 0.04
CA TYR A 48 -6.29 5.59 -1.35
C TYR A 48 -6.66 4.43 -2.26
N HIS A 49 -7.65 4.66 -3.11
CA HIS A 49 -8.03 3.71 -4.15
C HIS A 49 -7.51 4.19 -5.50
N LEU A 50 -6.59 3.43 -6.07
CA LEU A 50 -6.05 3.64 -7.41
C LEU A 50 -6.81 2.77 -8.41
N ALA A 51 -7.50 3.40 -9.36
CA ALA A 51 -8.21 2.68 -10.41
C ALA A 51 -7.31 2.48 -11.65
N LEU A 52 -6.92 1.23 -11.91
CA LEU A 52 -6.29 0.81 -13.17
C LEU A 52 -7.30 0.03 -14.03
N PRO A 53 -7.05 -0.15 -15.35
CA PRO A 53 -8.01 -0.80 -16.25
C PRO A 53 -8.46 -2.19 -15.81
N ASP A 54 -7.59 -2.94 -15.12
CA ASP A 54 -7.82 -4.33 -14.72
C ASP A 54 -8.29 -4.51 -13.27
N LYS A 55 -7.89 -3.62 -12.36
CA LYS A 55 -8.09 -3.78 -10.91
C LYS A 55 -8.06 -2.42 -10.21
N THR A 56 -8.79 -2.33 -9.10
CA THR A 56 -8.64 -1.22 -8.14
C THR A 56 -7.73 -1.66 -7.01
N TYR A 57 -6.68 -0.89 -6.76
CA TYR A 57 -5.69 -1.13 -5.69
C TYR A 57 -6.05 -0.25 -4.50
N THR A 58 -5.89 -0.80 -3.29
CA THR A 58 -6.16 -0.05 -2.05
C THR A 58 -4.85 0.11 -1.29
N LEU A 59 -4.45 1.36 -1.13
CA LEU A 59 -3.11 1.80 -0.73
C LEU A 59 -3.24 2.76 0.48
N ASN A 60 -2.22 2.81 1.32
CA ASN A 60 -2.23 3.60 2.54
C ASN A 60 -1.69 5.02 2.31
N PHE A 61 -0.81 5.20 1.34
CA PHE A 61 -0.16 6.49 1.06
C PHE A 61 -0.59 7.03 -0.31
N HIS A 62 -0.62 8.36 -0.45
CA HIS A 62 -0.79 8.97 -1.77
C HIS A 62 0.55 8.88 -2.53
N PRO A 63 0.58 8.66 -3.85
CA PRO A 63 1.85 8.51 -4.58
C PRO A 63 2.72 9.76 -4.52
N GLN A 64 2.11 10.95 -4.48
CA GLN A 64 2.85 12.21 -4.34
C GLN A 64 3.64 12.26 -3.01
N ASP A 65 3.12 11.63 -1.95
CA ASP A 65 3.79 11.57 -0.65
C ASP A 65 4.97 10.60 -0.67
N LEU A 66 5.16 9.81 -1.73
CA LEU A 66 6.24 8.83 -1.85
C LEU A 66 7.28 9.23 -2.91
N GLU A 67 7.12 10.37 -3.60
CA GLU A 67 8.06 10.81 -4.65
C GLU A 67 9.46 11.09 -4.10
N TYR A 68 9.58 11.52 -2.85
CA TYR A 68 10.87 11.78 -2.21
C TYR A 68 11.67 10.49 -1.98
N ILE A 69 11.02 9.33 -2.06
CA ILE A 69 11.66 8.03 -1.92
C ILE A 69 12.23 7.63 -3.29
N GLU A 70 13.53 7.82 -3.45
CA GLU A 70 14.23 7.59 -4.71
C GLU A 70 14.56 6.09 -4.91
N LEU A 71 14.17 5.55 -6.07
CA LEU A 71 14.64 4.26 -6.57
C LEU A 71 15.70 4.52 -7.64
N THR A 72 16.93 4.02 -7.43
CA THR A 72 17.98 4.18 -8.45
C THR A 72 17.59 3.43 -9.73
N PRO A 73 18.10 3.84 -10.91
CA PRO A 73 17.84 3.14 -12.19
C PRO A 73 18.14 1.63 -12.14
N GLU A 74 19.17 1.23 -11.41
CA GLU A 74 19.58 -0.17 -11.25
C GLU A 74 18.54 -0.96 -10.45
N ILE A 75 18.03 -0.38 -9.35
CA ILE A 75 16.97 -0.98 -8.54
C ILE A 75 15.70 -1.15 -9.37
N ARG A 76 15.31 -0.12 -10.13
CA ARG A 76 14.14 -0.18 -11.03
C ARG A 76 14.25 -1.29 -12.05
N THR A 77 15.40 -1.38 -12.71
CA THR A 77 15.67 -2.44 -13.71
C THR A 77 15.55 -3.84 -13.10
N LEU A 78 16.00 -4.04 -11.85
CA LEU A 78 15.84 -5.31 -11.14
C LEU A 78 14.37 -5.55 -10.75
N LEU A 79 13.68 -4.51 -10.28
CA LEU A 79 12.26 -4.57 -9.98
C LEU A 79 11.41 -4.84 -11.23
N ASP A 80 11.86 -4.57 -12.45
CA ASP A 80 11.12 -4.98 -13.66
C ASP A 80 11.28 -6.48 -14.00
N GLY A 81 12.12 -7.21 -13.26
CA GLY A 81 12.32 -8.64 -13.41
C GLY A 81 11.03 -9.47 -13.16
N PRO A 82 10.92 -10.67 -13.76
CA PRO A 82 9.67 -11.45 -13.76
C PRO A 82 9.25 -11.97 -12.38
N ILE A 83 10.23 -12.26 -11.52
CA ILE A 83 10.02 -12.80 -10.18
C ILE A 83 10.70 -11.87 -9.18
N LEU A 84 10.04 -11.55 -8.08
CA LEU A 84 10.64 -10.84 -6.95
C LEU A 84 10.50 -11.69 -5.71
N THR A 85 11.63 -12.09 -5.13
CA THR A 85 11.60 -12.70 -3.79
C THR A 85 11.58 -11.57 -2.76
N VAL A 86 10.66 -11.61 -1.82
CA VAL A 86 10.64 -10.69 -0.67
C VAL A 86 11.01 -11.49 0.56
N THR A 87 12.00 -11.03 1.32
CA THR A 87 12.50 -11.74 2.52
C THR A 87 12.64 -10.77 3.68
N TYR A 88 12.55 -11.29 4.91
CA TYR A 88 12.78 -10.55 6.15
C TYR A 88 13.39 -11.50 7.19
N ASP A 89 13.95 -10.94 8.25
CA ASP A 89 14.44 -11.73 9.37
C ASP A 89 13.35 -11.93 10.42
N PRO A 90 12.81 -13.15 10.60
CA PRO A 90 11.74 -13.41 11.56
C PRO A 90 12.24 -13.41 13.01
N SER A 91 13.56 -13.35 13.24
CA SER A 91 14.16 -13.16 14.57
C SER A 91 14.40 -11.69 14.93
N SER A 92 14.19 -10.77 13.97
CA SER A 92 14.34 -9.34 14.21
C SER A 92 13.18 -8.76 15.01
N GLY A 93 13.40 -7.61 15.67
CA GLY A 93 12.33 -6.83 16.29
C GLY A 93 11.28 -6.29 15.30
N PHE A 94 11.54 -6.42 13.99
CA PHE A 94 10.66 -6.01 12.90
C PHE A 94 9.94 -7.18 12.21
N ALA A 95 10.03 -8.39 12.76
CA ALA A 95 9.48 -9.59 12.15
C ALA A 95 7.99 -9.45 11.74
N GLU A 96 7.15 -8.88 12.61
CA GLU A 96 5.72 -8.68 12.32
C GLU A 96 5.51 -7.68 11.18
N ALA A 97 6.20 -6.54 11.20
CA ALA A 97 6.12 -5.54 10.15
C ALA A 97 6.62 -6.07 8.80
N GLY A 98 7.74 -6.81 8.81
CA GLY A 98 8.30 -7.47 7.64
C GLY A 98 7.35 -8.52 7.05
N ALA A 99 6.73 -9.35 7.89
CA ALA A 99 5.74 -10.34 7.46
C ALA A 99 4.50 -9.67 6.84
N ASN A 100 3.98 -8.62 7.48
CA ASN A 100 2.82 -7.88 6.99
C ASN A 100 3.13 -7.16 5.67
N ALA A 101 4.27 -6.48 5.55
CA ALA A 101 4.71 -5.82 4.32
C ALA A 101 4.93 -6.81 3.18
N GLN A 102 5.52 -7.97 3.48
CA GLN A 102 5.69 -9.07 2.51
C GLN A 102 4.35 -9.59 1.99
N TYR A 103 3.39 -9.87 2.87
CA TYR A 103 2.05 -10.30 2.47
C TYR A 103 1.30 -9.20 1.71
N TYR A 104 1.45 -7.95 2.16
CA TYR A 104 0.86 -6.80 1.51
C TYR A 104 1.33 -6.64 0.06
N LEU A 105 2.65 -6.73 -0.20
CA LEU A 105 3.23 -6.74 -1.55
C LEU A 105 2.62 -7.82 -2.44
N GLU A 106 2.60 -9.07 -1.96
CA GLU A 106 2.04 -10.22 -2.69
C GLU A 106 0.57 -9.97 -3.05
N SER A 107 -0.25 -9.53 -2.08
CA SER A 107 -1.68 -9.32 -2.27
C SER A 107 -2.01 -8.17 -3.24
N GLN A 108 -1.23 -7.08 -3.19
CA GLN A 108 -1.43 -5.96 -4.10
C GLN A 108 -1.06 -6.35 -5.52
N LEU A 109 0.06 -7.07 -5.71
CA LEU A 109 0.61 -7.40 -7.03
C LEU A 109 0.13 -8.74 -7.59
N GLU A 110 -0.85 -9.38 -6.95
CA GLU A 110 -1.46 -10.63 -7.43
C GLU A 110 -1.96 -10.50 -8.88
N GLY A 111 -1.48 -11.38 -9.75
CA GLY A 111 -1.79 -11.38 -11.18
C GLY A 111 -0.99 -10.38 -12.03
N LYS A 112 -0.21 -9.49 -11.41
CA LYS A 112 0.71 -8.56 -12.08
C LYS A 112 2.16 -9.02 -12.04
N LYS A 113 2.60 -9.54 -10.89
CA LYS A 113 3.98 -9.96 -10.68
C LYS A 113 4.05 -11.21 -9.82
N ALA A 114 4.97 -12.11 -10.14
CA ALA A 114 5.24 -13.26 -9.30
C ALA A 114 6.05 -12.82 -8.07
N ILE A 115 5.41 -12.80 -6.91
CA ILE A 115 6.06 -12.54 -5.62
C ILE A 115 6.30 -13.86 -4.91
N VAL A 116 7.55 -14.12 -4.52
CA VAL A 116 7.94 -15.29 -3.72
C VAL A 116 8.22 -14.81 -2.29
N ARG A 117 7.45 -15.30 -1.33
CA ARG A 117 7.68 -15.01 0.09
C ARG A 117 8.76 -15.92 0.65
N ALA A 118 9.73 -15.35 1.36
CA ALA A 118 10.83 -16.06 2.00
C ALA A 118 11.18 -15.44 3.37
N VAL A 119 12.03 -16.12 4.12
CA VAL A 119 12.62 -15.63 5.38
C VAL A 119 14.14 -15.85 5.38
N THR A 120 14.91 -15.07 6.13
CA THR A 120 16.38 -15.24 6.17
C THR A 120 16.81 -16.44 7.00
N ASN A 121 16.01 -16.84 7.99
CA ASN A 121 16.15 -18.08 8.75
C ASN A 121 14.77 -18.75 8.87
N ASN A 122 14.68 -20.06 8.67
CA ASN A 122 13.41 -20.76 8.79
C ASN A 122 13.27 -21.38 10.19
N THR A 123 12.71 -20.62 11.14
CA THR A 123 12.39 -21.10 12.48
C THR A 123 10.98 -21.70 12.56
N GLY A 124 10.72 -22.75 11.78
CA GLY A 124 9.46 -23.51 11.86
C GLY A 124 8.30 -22.98 11.01
N THR A 125 8.59 -22.12 10.03
CA THR A 125 7.63 -21.69 9.02
C THR A 125 7.68 -22.59 7.78
N THR A 126 6.63 -22.59 6.96
CA THR A 126 6.66 -23.28 5.65
C THR A 126 7.33 -22.43 4.56
N LEU A 127 7.75 -21.20 4.87
CA LEU A 127 8.37 -20.30 3.91
C LEU A 127 9.80 -20.78 3.58
N PRO A 128 10.22 -20.67 2.30
CA PRO A 128 11.60 -20.97 1.92
C PRO A 128 12.57 -20.01 2.61
N GLN A 129 13.77 -20.51 2.87
CA GLN A 129 14.86 -19.67 3.36
C GLN A 129 15.60 -19.05 2.16
N LYS A 130 15.59 -17.72 2.05
CA LYS A 130 16.36 -16.97 1.04
C LYS A 130 16.98 -15.73 1.66
N THR A 131 18.25 -15.51 1.34
CA THR A 131 19.09 -14.40 1.80
C THR A 131 19.65 -13.64 0.60
N CYS A 132 20.26 -12.47 0.79
CA CYS A 132 20.89 -11.73 -0.31
C CYS A 132 21.93 -12.53 -1.11
N ALA A 133 22.52 -13.59 -0.55
CA ALA A 133 23.44 -14.47 -1.27
C ALA A 133 22.76 -15.31 -2.37
N ASP A 134 21.45 -15.49 -2.27
CA ASP A 134 20.62 -16.24 -3.22
C ASP A 134 20.07 -15.35 -4.35
N ALA A 135 20.37 -14.04 -4.34
CA ALA A 135 19.85 -13.09 -5.30
C ALA A 135 20.47 -13.29 -6.69
N THR A 136 19.61 -13.34 -7.72
CA THR A 136 20.04 -13.46 -9.12
C THR A 136 19.43 -12.34 -9.96
N PRO A 137 19.96 -12.03 -11.15
CA PRO A 137 19.37 -11.01 -12.03
C PRO A 137 17.92 -11.32 -12.45
N SER A 138 17.55 -12.60 -12.54
CA SER A 138 16.19 -13.05 -12.89
C SER A 138 15.24 -13.16 -11.70
N GLU A 139 15.80 -13.27 -10.49
CA GLU A 139 15.08 -13.37 -9.23
C GLU A 139 15.82 -12.53 -8.18
N PRO A 140 15.68 -11.19 -8.23
CA PRO A 140 16.20 -10.32 -7.20
C PRO A 140 15.50 -10.55 -5.88
N ILE A 141 16.19 -10.18 -4.80
CA ILE A 141 15.69 -10.28 -3.44
C ILE A 141 15.45 -8.89 -2.90
N LEU A 142 14.23 -8.65 -2.41
CA LEU A 142 13.85 -7.48 -1.62
C LEU A 142 13.96 -7.86 -0.15
N PHE A 143 15.03 -7.45 0.52
CA PHE A 143 15.25 -7.73 1.94
C PHE A 143 14.73 -6.60 2.81
N LEU A 144 13.70 -6.87 3.61
CA LEU A 144 13.07 -5.92 4.51
C LEU A 144 13.77 -5.96 5.87
N THR A 145 14.29 -4.82 6.32
CA THR A 145 15.00 -4.72 7.60
C THR A 145 14.82 -3.34 8.25
N SER A 146 15.08 -3.26 9.56
CA SER A 146 15.11 -2.00 10.29
C SER A 146 16.51 -1.38 10.29
N SER A 147 16.58 -0.05 10.32
CA SER A 147 17.82 0.72 10.42
C SER A 147 17.55 2.08 11.07
N ASP A 148 18.58 2.82 11.44
CA ASP A 148 18.46 4.19 11.93
C ASP A 148 18.15 5.20 10.82
N ALA A 149 18.17 4.76 9.55
CA ALA A 149 17.86 5.55 8.37
C ALA A 149 16.96 4.78 7.41
N SER A 150 16.10 5.52 6.72
CA SER A 150 15.18 4.99 5.71
C SER A 150 15.80 5.02 4.32
N GLY A 151 15.51 4.02 3.48
CA GLY A 151 15.92 4.04 2.08
C GLY A 151 16.14 2.67 1.46
N PHE A 152 16.74 2.68 0.26
CA PHE A 152 17.10 1.49 -0.50
C PHE A 152 18.60 1.43 -0.73
N THR A 153 19.17 0.24 -0.55
CA THR A 153 20.54 -0.07 -0.98
C THR A 153 20.53 -1.28 -1.90
N LEU A 154 21.48 -1.33 -2.83
CA LEU A 154 21.60 -2.43 -3.80
C LEU A 154 22.97 -3.09 -3.68
N GLU A 155 22.99 -4.38 -3.38
CA GLU A 155 24.19 -5.20 -3.33
C GLU A 155 23.93 -6.55 -4.02
N ASN A 156 24.63 -6.85 -5.12
CA ASN A 156 24.57 -8.15 -5.82
C ASN A 156 23.13 -8.61 -6.19
N ASN A 157 22.29 -7.72 -6.73
CA ASN A 157 20.86 -7.96 -7.02
C ASN A 157 19.96 -8.13 -5.78
N CYS A 158 20.50 -7.94 -4.58
CA CYS A 158 19.71 -7.80 -3.37
C CYS A 158 19.42 -6.33 -3.11
N ILE A 159 18.14 -5.98 -3.12
CA ILE A 159 17.63 -4.66 -2.76
C ILE A 159 17.29 -4.72 -1.28
N THR A 160 18.07 -4.04 -0.44
CA THR A 160 17.76 -3.93 0.99
C THR A 160 16.89 -2.70 1.20
N VAL A 161 15.71 -2.92 1.77
CA VAL A 161 14.78 -1.87 2.21
C VAL A 161 15.01 -1.66 3.69
N THR A 162 15.58 -0.52 4.04
CA THR A 162 15.79 -0.11 5.42
C THR A 162 14.69 0.85 5.84
N ALA A 163 14.11 0.63 7.02
CA ALA A 163 13.09 1.50 7.59
C ALA A 163 13.37 1.83 9.06
N ILE A 164 12.95 3.02 9.50
CA ILE A 164 13.12 3.49 10.89
C ILE A 164 12.06 2.89 11.80
N ASP A 165 10.82 2.78 11.31
CA ASP A 165 9.67 2.25 12.03
C ASP A 165 8.76 1.44 11.08
N PRO A 166 7.76 0.71 11.58
CA PRO A 166 6.86 -0.07 10.74
C PRO A 166 6.09 0.75 9.70
N SER A 167 5.67 1.98 10.02
CA SER A 167 4.94 2.84 9.08
C SER A 167 5.83 3.26 7.90
N ASP A 168 7.09 3.56 8.18
CA ASP A 168 8.11 3.83 7.17
C ASP A 168 8.37 2.59 6.29
N LEU A 169 8.38 1.38 6.86
CA LEU A 169 8.50 0.16 6.04
C LEU A 169 7.35 0.02 5.03
N PHE A 170 6.12 0.36 5.43
CA PHE A 170 4.96 0.34 4.52
C PHE A 170 5.05 1.43 3.45
N SER A 171 5.55 2.62 3.75
CA SER A 171 5.72 3.69 2.75
C SER A 171 6.77 3.31 1.69
N GLN A 172 7.91 2.75 2.12
CA GLN A 172 8.94 2.19 1.24
C GLN A 172 8.40 1.05 0.38
N THR A 173 7.59 0.17 0.99
CA THR A 173 6.94 -0.94 0.30
C THR A 173 5.93 -0.46 -0.76
N GLU A 174 5.11 0.55 -0.45
CA GLU A 174 4.17 1.12 -1.42
C GLU A 174 4.88 1.89 -2.53
N ARG A 175 6.04 2.50 -2.27
CA ARG A 175 6.86 3.09 -3.34
C ARG A 175 7.28 2.04 -4.39
N VAL A 176 7.61 0.83 -3.94
CA VAL A 176 7.89 -0.32 -4.83
C VAL A 176 6.62 -0.76 -5.56
N ILE A 177 5.48 -0.84 -4.88
CA ILE A 177 4.19 -1.18 -5.52
C ILE A 177 3.85 -0.18 -6.62
N TYR A 178 3.92 1.12 -6.35
CA TYR A 178 3.62 2.16 -7.34
C TYR A 178 4.55 2.11 -8.56
N HIS A 179 5.83 1.76 -8.35
CA HIS A 179 6.76 1.54 -9.44
C HIS A 179 6.34 0.35 -10.31
N LEU A 180 6.05 -0.79 -9.69
CA LEU A 180 5.62 -2.01 -10.39
C LEU A 180 4.25 -1.87 -11.07
N LEU A 181 3.41 -0.94 -10.61
CA LEU A 181 2.14 -0.59 -11.23
C LEU A 181 2.28 0.48 -12.32
N GLY A 182 3.47 1.07 -12.51
CA GLY A 182 3.74 2.10 -13.52
C GLY A 182 3.15 3.48 -13.18
N VAL A 183 2.85 3.75 -11.91
CA VAL A 183 2.25 5.03 -11.47
C VAL A 183 3.33 6.06 -11.15
N ILE A 184 4.38 5.62 -10.44
CA ILE A 184 5.57 6.43 -10.16
C ILE A 184 6.74 5.78 -10.91
N PRO A 185 7.47 6.52 -11.76
CA PRO A 185 8.60 5.98 -12.50
C PRO A 185 9.78 5.58 -11.61
#